data_AF-A0A356T3T6-F1
#
_entry.id   AF-A0A356T3T6-F1
#
_cell.length_a   1.000
_cell.length_b   1.000
_cell.length_c   1.000
_cell.angle_alpha   90.00
_cell.angle_beta   90.00
_cell.angle_gamma   90.00
#
_symmetry.space_group_name_H-M   'P 1'
#
loop_
_entity.id
_entity.type
_entity.pdbx_description
1 polymer ?
#
loop_
_entity_poly.entity_id
_entity_poly.type
_entity_poly.pdbx_seq_one_letter_code
_entity_poly.pdbx_strand_id
1 'polypeptide(L)'
;GTDDHRACDLIRDEIDRLDGLIAALLTFAKPTRMSLGETAVEPVVARAATLAAEARAALSVKTDVRAGAVRADADLLTQVLLGLVVNAAEAGAATVEIRATEEGDALRLEVADDGPGVAEEDV
;
A
#
# COMPACT_ATOMS: atom_id res chain seq x y z
N GLY A 1 -29.04 -8.98 25.80
CA GLY A 1 -29.06 -8.34 24.47
C GLY A 1 -27.91 -7.38 24.19
N THR A 2 -26.87 -7.33 25.03
CA THR A 2 -25.66 -6.51 24.83
C THR A 2 -24.39 -7.37 24.71
N ASP A 3 -24.38 -8.57 25.31
CA ASP A 3 -23.29 -9.55 25.17
C ASP A 3 -23.21 -10.19 23.78
N ASP A 4 -24.34 -10.56 23.18
CA ASP A 4 -24.35 -11.16 21.82
C ASP A 4 -23.78 -10.20 20.76
N HIS A 5 -24.03 -8.89 20.90
CA HIS A 5 -23.49 -7.91 19.96
C HIS A 5 -21.97 -7.75 20.11
N ARG A 6 -21.45 -7.76 21.35
CA ARG A 6 -19.99 -7.73 21.61
C ARG A 6 -19.29 -8.99 21.09
N ALA A 7 -19.92 -10.15 21.24
CA ALA A 7 -19.38 -11.39 20.71
C ALA A 7 -19.34 -11.38 19.18
N CYS A 8 -20.39 -10.87 18.52
CA CYS A 8 -20.43 -10.71 17.07
C CYS A 8 -19.38 -9.73 16.55
N ASP A 9 -19.17 -8.59 17.23
CA ASP A 9 -18.14 -7.63 16.83
C ASP A 9 -16.73 -8.21 16.97
N LEU A 10 -16.44 -8.92 18.07
CA LEU A 10 -15.16 -9.63 18.25
C LEU A 10 -14.91 -10.69 17.18
N ILE A 11 -15.95 -11.44 16.80
CA ILE A 11 -15.85 -12.45 15.74
C ILE A 11 -15.59 -11.79 14.38
N ARG A 12 -16.23 -10.65 14.10
CA ARG A 12 -16.01 -9.90 12.85
C ARG A 12 -14.57 -9.38 12.78
N ASP A 13 -14.08 -8.77 13.85
CA ASP A 13 -12.70 -8.26 13.91
C ASP A 13 -11.68 -9.39 13.72
N GLU A 14 -11.94 -10.58 14.26
CA GLU A 14 -11.06 -11.74 14.08
C GLU A 14 -11.13 -12.33 12.66
N ILE A 15 -12.29 -12.27 12.00
CA ILE A 15 -12.43 -12.65 10.58
C ILE A 15 -11.63 -11.69 9.71
N ASP A 16 -11.77 -10.37 9.93
CA ASP A 16 -11.03 -9.35 9.18
C ASP A 16 -9.50 -9.53 9.38
N ARG A 17 -9.07 -9.88 10.59
CA ARG A 17 -7.67 -10.19 10.91
C ARG A 17 -7.17 -11.45 10.18
N LEU A 18 -7.97 -12.51 10.18
CA LEU A 18 -7.63 -13.76 9.49
C LEU A 18 -7.57 -13.57 7.97
N ASP A 19 -8.48 -12.78 7.41
CA ASP A 19 -8.48 -12.45 5.99
C ASP A 19 -7.23 -11.64 5.61
N GLY A 20 -6.81 -10.69 6.44
CA GLY A 20 -5.54 -9.98 6.28
C GLY A 20 -4.32 -10.91 6.30
N LEU A 21 -4.27 -11.85 7.25
CA LEU A 21 -3.18 -12.84 7.35
C LEU A 21 -3.14 -13.80 6.15
N ILE A 22 -4.31 -14.25 5.68
CA ILE A 22 -4.42 -15.10 4.50
C ILE A 22 -3.98 -14.34 3.25
N ALA A 23 -4.39 -13.08 3.09
CA ALA A 23 -3.96 -12.23 1.98
C ALA A 23 -2.44 -12.01 1.97
N ALA A 24 -1.83 -11.76 3.14
CA ALA A 24 -0.38 -11.61 3.28
C ALA A 24 0.36 -12.91 2.90
N LEU A 25 -0.10 -14.06 3.40
CA LEU A 25 0.50 -15.37 3.07
C LEU A 25 0.36 -15.72 1.58
N LEU A 26 -0.80 -15.46 0.99
CA LEU A 26 -1.04 -15.71 -0.44
C LEU A 26 -0.23 -14.78 -1.35
N THR A 27 0.04 -13.55 -0.90
CA THR A 27 0.94 -12.62 -1.59
C THR A 27 2.38 -13.14 -1.57
N PHE A 28 2.81 -13.75 -0.46
CA PHE A 28 4.13 -14.36 -0.32
C PHE A 28 4.28 -15.69 -1.09
N ALA A 29 3.17 -16.45 -1.24
CA ALA A 29 3.20 -17.81 -1.80
C ALA A 29 3.03 -17.92 -3.32
N LYS A 30 2.72 -16.83 -4.05
CA LYS A 30 2.62 -16.91 -5.52
C LYS A 30 4.02 -16.87 -6.15
N PRO A 31 4.43 -17.90 -6.91
CA PRO A 31 5.43 -17.70 -7.95
C PRO A 31 4.76 -16.90 -9.07
N THR A 32 4.62 -15.59 -8.87
CA THR A 32 4.25 -14.68 -9.95
C THR A 32 5.43 -14.72 -10.92
N ARG A 33 5.25 -15.28 -12.11
CA ARG A 33 6.20 -15.02 -13.20
C ARG A 33 6.18 -13.50 -13.39
N MET A 34 7.19 -12.82 -12.85
CA MET A 34 7.32 -11.38 -12.98
C MET A 34 7.37 -11.04 -14.47
N SER A 35 6.44 -10.23 -14.93
CA SER A 35 6.39 -9.73 -16.30
C SER A 35 7.15 -8.41 -16.37
N LEU A 36 8.48 -8.49 -16.26
CA LEU A 36 9.33 -7.30 -16.29
C LEU A 36 9.29 -6.62 -17.66
N GLY A 37 8.71 -5.42 -17.72
CA GLY A 37 8.64 -4.58 -18.91
C GLY A 37 9.16 -3.17 -18.65
N GLU A 38 9.35 -2.41 -19.72
CA GLU A 38 9.52 -0.95 -19.61
C GLU A 38 8.20 -0.35 -19.13
N THR A 39 8.20 0.18 -17.91
CA THR A 39 7.01 0.60 -17.18
C THR A 39 7.13 2.06 -16.81
N ALA A 40 6.26 2.91 -17.34
CA ALA A 40 6.13 4.29 -16.90
C ALA A 40 5.64 4.34 -15.45
N VAL A 41 6.30 5.13 -14.60
CA VAL A 41 5.98 5.18 -13.17
C VAL A 41 4.69 5.95 -12.88
N GLU A 42 4.41 6.99 -13.65
CA GLU A 42 3.23 7.84 -13.43
C GLU A 42 1.90 7.06 -13.47
N PRO A 43 1.61 6.21 -14.48
CA PRO A 43 0.40 5.37 -14.47
C PRO A 43 0.32 4.39 -13.29
N VAL A 44 1.46 3.86 -12.84
CA VAL A 44 1.52 2.93 -11.71
C VAL A 44 1.16 3.63 -10.40
N VAL A 45 1.76 4.81 -10.15
CA VAL A 45 1.46 5.63 -8.98
C VAL A 45 0.01 6.11 -8.99
N ALA A 46 -0.49 6.57 -10.14
CA ALA A 46 -1.88 6.99 -10.28
C ALA A 46 -2.86 5.86 -9.96
N ARG A 47 -2.61 4.65 -10.48
CA ARG A 47 -3.43 3.47 -10.19
C ARG A 47 -3.40 3.09 -8.72
N ALA A 48 -2.23 3.10 -8.08
CA ALA A 48 -2.12 2.82 -6.65
C ALA A 48 -2.91 3.83 -5.81
N ALA A 49 -2.83 5.12 -6.15
CA ALA A 49 -3.59 6.17 -5.47
C ALA A 49 -5.11 6.00 -5.64
N THR A 50 -5.59 5.64 -6.84
CA THR A 50 -7.01 5.33 -7.08
C THR A 50 -7.49 4.17 -6.23
N LEU A 51 -6.75 3.04 -6.23
CA LEU A 51 -7.10 1.86 -5.44
C LEU A 51 -7.10 2.15 -3.93
N ALA A 52 -6.15 2.97 -3.45
CA ALA A 52 -6.11 3.39 -2.06
C ALA A 52 -7.33 4.25 -1.66
N ALA A 53 -7.75 5.17 -2.53
CA ALA A 53 -8.94 6.00 -2.29
C ALA A 53 -10.23 5.16 -2.23
N GLU A 54 -10.31 4.09 -3.03
CA GLU A 54 -11.41 3.12 -2.98
C GLU A 54 -11.40 2.30 -1.67
N ALA A 55 -10.22 1.91 -1.19
CA ALA A 55 -10.07 1.12 0.02
C ALA A 55 -10.25 1.95 1.32
N ARG A 56 -9.85 3.23 1.31
CA ARG A 56 -9.81 4.10 2.50
C ARG A 56 -10.32 5.51 2.16
N ALA A 57 -11.64 5.71 2.15
CA ALA A 57 -12.26 6.97 1.73
C ALA A 57 -11.86 8.23 2.53
N ALA A 58 -11.35 8.09 3.76
CA ALA A 58 -10.89 9.20 4.59
C ALA A 58 -9.41 9.57 4.38
N LEU A 59 -8.65 8.77 3.63
CA LEU A 59 -7.22 8.96 3.41
C LEU A 59 -6.97 9.94 2.26
N SER A 60 -6.12 10.95 2.49
CA SER A 60 -5.66 11.86 1.43
C SER A 60 -4.38 11.33 0.79
N VAL A 61 -4.43 10.94 -0.48
CA VAL A 61 -3.25 10.52 -1.24
C VAL A 61 -2.82 11.63 -2.18
N LYS A 62 -1.57 12.09 -2.03
CA LYS A 62 -0.94 13.09 -2.91
C LYS A 62 0.13 12.41 -3.75
N THR A 63 0.29 12.84 -4.99
CA THR A 63 1.28 12.30 -5.92
C THR A 63 2.13 13.42 -6.52
N ASP A 64 3.44 13.20 -6.60
CA ASP A 64 4.38 14.06 -7.31
C ASP A 64 5.36 13.20 -8.11
N VAL A 65 5.05 12.97 -9.39
CA VAL A 65 5.82 12.11 -10.27
C VAL A 65 6.56 12.95 -11.30
N ARG A 66 7.89 12.98 -11.17
CA ARG A 66 8.85 13.62 -12.08
C ARG A 66 9.90 12.60 -12.50
N ALA A 67 9.47 11.46 -12.99
CA ALA A 67 10.36 10.39 -13.40
C ALA A 67 9.81 9.58 -14.58
N GLY A 68 10.70 9.05 -15.41
CA GLY A 68 10.36 8.29 -16.61
C GLY A 68 9.94 6.83 -16.36
N ALA A 69 10.45 5.94 -17.22
CA ALA A 69 10.14 4.52 -17.16
C ALA A 69 11.26 3.71 -16.49
N VAL A 70 10.88 2.62 -15.84
CA VAL A 70 11.80 1.65 -15.21
C VAL A 70 11.49 0.24 -15.70
N ARG A 71 12.48 -0.65 -15.64
CA ARG A 71 12.24 -2.08 -15.84
C ARG A 71 11.60 -2.68 -14.60
N ALA A 72 10.27 -2.80 -14.62
CA ALA A 72 9.47 -3.33 -13.52
C ALA A 72 8.28 -4.12 -14.05
N ASP A 73 7.66 -4.90 -13.17
CA ASP A 73 6.31 -5.42 -13.38
C ASP A 73 5.32 -4.38 -12.84
N ALA A 74 4.49 -3.81 -13.70
CA ALA A 74 3.58 -2.72 -13.36
C ALA A 74 2.55 -3.13 -12.30
N ASP A 75 2.06 -4.37 -12.34
CA ASP A 75 1.06 -4.86 -11.39
C ASP A 75 1.68 -5.07 -10.01
N LEU A 76 2.87 -5.68 -9.96
CA LEU A 76 3.58 -5.87 -8.70
C LEU A 76 4.00 -4.54 -8.08
N LEU A 77 4.47 -3.57 -8.87
CA LEU A 77 4.83 -2.25 -8.36
C LEU A 77 3.60 -1.49 -7.85
N THR A 78 2.46 -1.62 -8.53
CA THR A 78 1.18 -1.06 -8.05
C THR A 78 0.80 -1.69 -6.71
N GLN A 79 0.94 -3.01 -6.55
CA GLN A 79 0.62 -3.71 -5.31
C GLN A 79 1.52 -3.30 -4.14
N VAL A 80 2.82 -3.13 -4.38
CA VAL A 80 3.75 -2.64 -3.36
C VAL A 80 3.34 -1.25 -2.88
N LEU A 81 3.08 -0.32 -3.81
CA LEU A 81 2.64 1.03 -3.46
C LEU A 81 1.31 1.03 -2.70
N LEU A 82 0.33 0.26 -3.17
CA LEU A 82 -0.96 0.13 -2.50
C LEU A 82 -0.80 -0.40 -1.08
N GLY A 83 0.01 -1.44 -0.89
CA GLY A 83 0.28 -2.02 0.43
C GLY A 83 0.88 -1.01 1.39
N LEU A 84 1.87 -0.22 0.95
CA LEU A 84 2.47 0.83 1.78
C LEU A 84 1.45 1.91 2.18
N VAL A 85 0.61 2.36 1.23
CA VAL A 85 -0.42 3.36 1.49
C VAL A 85 -1.49 2.84 2.46
N VAL A 86 -1.92 1.58 2.30
CA VAL A 86 -2.89 0.94 3.20
C VAL A 86 -2.30 0.76 4.59
N ASN A 87 -1.04 0.31 4.70
CA ASN A 87 -0.36 0.16 5.98
C ASN A 87 -0.23 1.49 6.72
N ALA A 88 0.09 2.58 6.02
CA ALA A 88 0.14 3.91 6.61
C ALA A 88 -1.23 4.33 7.17
N ALA A 89 -2.30 4.11 6.40
CA ALA A 89 -3.66 4.40 6.85
C ALA A 89 -4.07 3.57 8.08
N GLU A 90 -3.69 2.29 8.13
CA GLU A 90 -3.95 1.40 9.27
C GLU A 90 -3.19 1.81 10.53
N ALA A 91 -1.98 2.33 10.37
CA ALA A 91 -1.20 2.93 11.45
C ALA A 91 -1.77 4.28 11.93
N GLY A 92 -2.78 4.83 11.24
CA GLY A 92 -3.47 6.06 11.61
C GLY A 92 -3.02 7.32 10.86
N ALA A 93 -2.28 7.18 9.76
CA ALA A 93 -1.99 8.30 8.87
C ALA A 93 -3.28 8.83 8.22
N ALA A 94 -3.39 10.16 8.13
CA ALA A 94 -4.46 10.85 7.40
C ALA A 94 -4.02 11.24 5.98
N THR A 95 -2.72 11.41 5.78
CA THR A 95 -2.13 11.83 4.50
C THR A 95 -0.97 10.91 4.12
N VAL A 96 -0.95 10.49 2.86
CA VAL A 96 0.20 9.80 2.26
C VAL A 96 0.62 10.53 0.99
N GLU A 97 1.91 10.77 0.84
CA GLU A 97 2.53 11.37 -0.33
C GLU A 97 3.39 10.33 -1.07
N ILE A 98 3.12 10.12 -2.36
CA ILE A 98 3.92 9.26 -3.23
C ILE A 98 4.72 10.15 -4.17
N ARG A 99 6.05 10.11 -4.08
CA ARG A 99 6.96 10.87 -4.94
C ARG A 99 7.80 9.95 -5.80
N ALA A 100 7.99 10.32 -7.05
CA ALA A 100 8.93 9.64 -7.94
C ALA A 100 9.83 10.67 -8.61
N THR A 101 11.14 10.53 -8.44
CA THR A 101 12.14 11.45 -8.99
C THR A 101 13.30 10.69 -9.59
N GLU A 102 13.88 11.20 -10.68
CA GLU A 102 15.14 10.70 -11.20
C GLU A 102 16.31 11.12 -10.30
N GLU A 103 17.17 10.17 -9.96
CA GLU A 103 18.39 10.36 -9.18
C GLU A 103 19.56 9.64 -9.87
N GLY A 104 20.27 10.38 -10.74
CA GLY A 104 21.37 9.82 -11.52
C GLY A 104 20.88 8.72 -12.47
N ASP A 105 21.42 7.51 -12.32
CA ASP A 105 21.06 6.35 -13.13
C ASP A 105 19.89 5.54 -12.55
N ALA A 106 19.27 6.04 -11.48
CA ALA A 106 18.18 5.38 -10.77
C ALA A 106 16.94 6.28 -10.66
N LEU A 107 15.82 5.65 -10.32
CA LEU A 107 14.60 6.34 -9.93
C LEU A 107 14.41 6.14 -8.43
N ARG A 108 14.16 7.24 -7.72
CA ARG A 108 13.76 7.22 -6.31
C ARG A 108 12.25 7.28 -6.23
N LEU A 109 11.66 6.21 -5.71
CA LEU A 109 10.24 6.12 -5.40
C LEU A 109 10.08 6.18 -3.88
N GLU A 110 9.42 7.22 -3.39
CA GLU A 110 9.24 7.50 -1.98
C GLU A 110 7.75 7.48 -1.63
N VAL A 111 7.42 6.83 -0.51
CA VAL A 111 6.11 6.90 0.12
C VAL A 111 6.33 7.49 1.50
N ALA A 112 5.71 8.63 1.78
CA ALA A 112 5.79 9.32 3.06
C ALA A 112 4.40 9.49 3.66
N ASP A 113 4.25 9.27 4.95
CA ASP A 113 2.99 9.41 5.68
C ASP A 113 3.12 10.34 6.89
N ASP A 114 1.98 10.80 7.40
CA ASP A 114 1.86 11.59 8.63
C ASP A 114 1.45 10.75 9.86
N GLY A 115 1.67 9.44 9.80
CA GLY A 115 1.37 8.51 10.87
C GLY A 115 2.33 8.61 12.06
N PRO A 116 2.12 7.78 13.10
CA PRO A 116 2.90 7.82 14.35
C PRO A 116 4.35 7.34 14.19
N GLY A 117 4.74 6.85 13.01
CA GLY A 117 6.03 6.21 12.75
C GLY A 117 6.11 4.78 13.28
N VAL A 118 7.29 4.18 13.16
CA VAL A 118 7.61 2.85 13.70
C VAL A 118 8.47 3.05 14.95
N ALA A 119 8.12 2.38 16.06
CA ALA A 119 8.91 2.45 17.28
C ALA A 119 10.32 1.86 17.03
N GLU A 120 11.36 2.41 17.66
CA GLU A 120 12.75 1.95 17.47
C GLU A 120 12.95 0.46 17.83
N GLU A 121 12.06 -0.10 18.64
CA GLU A 121 12.06 -1.50 19.06
C GLU A 121 11.54 -2.46 17.97
N ASP A 122 10.85 -1.94 16.94
CA ASP A 122 10.20 -2.69 15.87
C ASP A 122 10.92 -2.58 14.50
N VAL A 123 12.10 -1.92 14.45
CA VAL A 123 12.91 -1.70 13.22
C VAL A 123 13.98 -2.79 13.03
#